data_AF-A0A7C1IWA5-F1
#
_entry.id   AF-A0A7C1IWA5-F1
#
_cell.length_a   1.000
_cell.length_b   1.000
_cell.length_c   1.000
_cell.angle_alpha   90.00
_cell.angle_beta   90.00
_cell.angle_gamma   90.00
#
_symmetry.space_group_name_H-M   'P 1'
#
loop_
_entity.id
_entity.type
_entity.pdbx_description
1 polymer ?
#
loop_
_entity_poly.entity_id
_entity_poly.type
_entity_poly.pdbx_seq_one_letter_code
_entity_poly.pdbx_strand_id
1 'polypeptide(L)'
;MSQPQVTSGTIIFRQWSRTSGLNETAQAFRSLDELYTLCLSIRDPEIIDRIVIEGHDSHAQRRVIAFEFQSITISSQKLSE
;
A
#
# COMPACT_ATOMS: atom_id res chain seq x y z
N MET A 1 -19.70 -11.10 19.94
CA MET A 1 -19.14 -10.38 18.77
C MET A 1 -17.71 -10.84 18.60
N SER A 2 -17.29 -11.14 17.37
CA SER A 2 -15.90 -11.52 17.09
C SER A 2 -15.00 -10.28 17.01
N GLN A 3 -13.71 -10.45 17.27
CA GLN A 3 -12.74 -9.39 17.01
C GLN A 3 -12.51 -9.29 15.48
N PRO A 4 -12.37 -8.08 14.90
CA PRO A 4 -11.94 -7.93 13.52
C PRO A 4 -10.58 -8.60 13.31
N GLN A 5 -10.41 -9.24 12.16
CA GLN A 5 -9.21 -10.03 11.89
C GLN A 5 -8.76 -9.87 10.44
N VAL A 6 -7.48 -9.60 10.24
CA VAL A 6 -6.81 -9.67 8.93
C VAL A 6 -6.53 -11.12 8.59
N THR A 7 -6.86 -11.53 7.37
CA THR A 7 -6.62 -12.89 6.87
C THR A 7 -5.52 -12.94 5.82
N SER A 8 -5.38 -11.87 5.04
CA SER A 8 -4.40 -11.78 3.97
C SER A 8 -4.31 -10.35 3.45
N GLY A 9 -3.34 -10.10 2.59
CA GLY A 9 -3.31 -8.89 1.80
C GLY A 9 -2.18 -8.91 0.79
N THR A 10 -2.09 -7.81 0.05
CA THR A 10 -1.07 -7.58 -0.96
C THR A 10 -0.52 -6.18 -0.77
N ILE A 11 0.80 -6.07 -0.67
CA ILE A 11 1.53 -4.80 -0.77
C ILE A 11 2.08 -4.67 -2.19
N ILE A 12 1.93 -3.50 -2.78
CA ILE A 12 2.45 -3.15 -4.09
C ILE A 12 3.57 -2.15 -3.88
N PHE A 13 4.75 -2.49 -4.38
CA PHE A 13 5.91 -1.63 -4.47
C PHE A 13 6.02 -1.03 -5.86
N ARG A 14 6.49 0.21 -5.94
CA ARG A 14 6.85 0.89 -7.17
C ARG A 14 8.34 1.20 -7.16
N GLN A 15 8.97 1.03 -8.31
CA GLN A 15 10.35 1.43 -8.51
C GLN A 15 10.47 2.14 -9.85
N TRP A 16 11.03 3.35 -9.84
CA TRP A 16 11.39 4.03 -11.08
C TRP A 16 12.82 3.70 -11.48
N SER A 17 12.98 3.17 -12.70
CA SER A 17 14.27 2.92 -13.34
C SER A 17 14.42 3.79 -14.58
N ARG A 18 15.63 4.31 -14.82
CA ARG A 18 15.91 5.06 -16.06
C ARG A 18 15.90 4.19 -17.31
N THR A 19 16.13 2.89 -17.18
CA THR A 19 16.21 1.96 -18.32
C THR A 19 14.89 1.27 -18.62
N SER A 20 14.12 0.91 -17.58
CA SER A 20 12.87 0.16 -17.70
C SER A 20 11.61 0.96 -17.34
N GLY A 21 11.74 2.24 -16.95
CA GLY A 21 10.62 3.07 -16.54
C GLY A 21 10.06 2.65 -15.17
N LEU A 22 8.74 2.81 -14.99
CA LEU A 22 8.04 2.42 -13.77
C LEU A 22 7.82 0.91 -13.75
N ASN A 23 8.32 0.24 -12.71
CA ASN A 23 8.04 -1.17 -12.43
C ASN A 23 7.21 -1.28 -11.16
N GLU A 24 6.24 -2.20 -11.18
CA GLU A 24 5.42 -2.55 -10.03
C GLU A 24 5.68 -3.99 -9.61
N THR A 25 5.86 -4.22 -8.32
CA THR A 25 6.02 -5.55 -7.74
C THR A 25 4.99 -5.76 -6.65
N ALA A 26 4.19 -6.81 -6.77
CA ALA A 26 3.18 -7.17 -5.77
C ALA A 26 3.68 -8.32 -4.91
N GLN A 27 3.55 -8.17 -3.58
CA GLN A 27 3.90 -9.21 -2.62
C GLN A 27 2.72 -9.49 -1.68
N ALA A 28 2.39 -10.76 -1.53
CA ALA A 28 1.35 -11.19 -0.60
C ALA A 28 1.89 -11.23 0.84
N PHE A 29 1.00 -10.99 1.80
CA PHE A 29 1.24 -11.22 3.23
C PHE A 29 0.00 -11.84 3.88
N ARG A 30 0.17 -12.47 5.04
CA ARG A 30 -0.87 -13.21 5.78
C ARG A 30 -1.17 -12.62 7.16
N SER A 31 -0.35 -11.68 7.63
CA SER A 31 -0.56 -10.98 8.90
C SER A 31 -0.08 -9.52 8.83
N LEU A 32 -0.49 -8.72 9.81
CA LEU A 32 0.01 -7.35 9.96
C LEU A 32 1.49 -7.32 10.35
N ASP A 33 2.00 -8.33 11.07
CA ASP A 33 3.42 -8.45 11.40
C ASP A 33 4.27 -8.75 10.16
N GLU A 34 3.75 -9.58 9.24
CA GLU A 34 4.39 -9.85 7.97
C GLU A 34 4.39 -8.58 7.11
N LEU A 35 3.25 -7.88 7.00
CA LEU A 35 3.19 -6.57 6.34
C LEU A 35 4.21 -5.59 6.93
N TYR A 36 4.31 -5.49 8.26
CA TYR A 36 5.26 -4.61 8.92
C TYR A 36 6.71 -4.97 8.58
N THR A 37 7.03 -6.27 8.57
CA THR A 37 8.34 -6.77 8.14
C THR A 37 8.64 -6.39 6.69
N LEU A 38 7.66 -6.53 5.79
CA LEU A 38 7.80 -6.13 4.39
C LEU A 38 8.09 -4.64 4.26
N CYS A 39 7.34 -3.80 4.98
CA CYS A 39 7.54 -2.34 4.99
C CYS A 39 8.96 -1.95 5.48
N LEU A 40 9.50 -2.66 6.47
CA LEU A 40 10.85 -2.42 6.98
C LEU A 40 11.96 -2.97 6.08
N SER A 41 11.64 -3.91 5.18
CA SER A 41 12.63 -4.54 4.29
C SER A 41 12.92 -3.76 3.01
N ILE A 42 12.13 -2.71 2.75
CA ILE A 42 12.23 -1.86 1.56
C ILE A 42 13.60 -1.18 1.50
N ARG A 43 14.19 -1.17 0.30
CA ARG A 43 15.44 -0.48 0.02
C ARG A 43 15.23 0.51 -1.11
N ASP A 44 15.91 1.65 -1.04
CA ASP A 44 15.90 2.59 -2.15
C ASP A 44 16.35 1.88 -3.45
N PRO A 45 15.65 2.09 -4.58
CA PRO A 45 14.63 3.12 -4.83
C PRO A 45 13.17 2.58 -4.82
N GLU A 46 12.89 1.46 -4.16
CA GLU A 46 11.52 0.95 -4.02
C GLU A 46 10.71 1.82 -3.04
N ILE A 47 9.46 2.12 -3.41
CA ILE A 47 8.49 2.82 -2.54
C ILE A 47 7.22 1.98 -2.42
N ILE A 48 6.52 2.10 -1.28
CA ILE A 48 5.17 1.53 -1.15
C ILE A 48 4.21 2.40 -1.96
N ASP A 49 3.47 1.76 -2.86
CA ASP A 49 2.42 2.41 -3.62
C ASP A 49 1.04 2.19 -2.99
N ARG A 50 0.72 0.91 -2.73
CA ARG A 50 -0.61 0.51 -2.28
C ARG A 50 -0.53 -0.70 -1.38
N ILE A 51 -1.39 -0.73 -0.37
CA ILE A 51 -1.60 -1.89 0.50
C ILE A 51 -3.07 -2.25 0.46
N VAL A 52 -3.38 -3.48 0.07
CA VAL A 52 -4.74 -4.04 0.12
C VAL A 52 -4.78 -5.08 1.24
N ILE A 53 -5.66 -4.89 2.20
CA ILE A 53 -5.87 -5.79 3.34
C ILE A 53 -7.25 -6.44 3.21
N GLU A 54 -7.28 -7.75 3.36
CA GLU A 54 -8.50 -8.54 3.43
C GLU A 54 -8.69 -9.13 4.82
N GLY A 55 -9.94 -9.18 5.28
CA GLY A 55 -10.26 -9.69 6.59
C GLY A 55 -11.75 -9.80 6.86
N HIS A 56 -12.10 -9.95 8.13
CA HIS A 56 -13.47 -9.97 8.60
C HIS A 56 -13.70 -8.88 9.65
N ASP A 57 -14.89 -8.29 9.67
CA ASP A 57 -15.32 -7.37 10.73
C ASP A 57 -15.90 -8.11 11.95
N SER A 58 -16.43 -7.35 12.91
CA SER A 58 -17.05 -7.88 14.14
C SER A 58 -18.33 -8.69 13.92
N HIS A 59 -18.86 -8.68 12.70
CA HIS A 59 -20.04 -9.43 12.27
C HIS A 59 -19.66 -10.61 11.35
N ALA A 60 -18.38 -11.00 11.34
CA ALA A 60 -17.82 -12.04 10.48
C ALA A 60 -18.04 -11.78 8.97
N GLN A 61 -18.27 -10.53 8.58
CA GLN A 61 -18.43 -10.16 7.18
C GLN A 61 -17.07 -9.87 6.56
N ARG A 62 -16.83 -10.39 5.36
CA ARG A 62 -15.61 -10.09 4.61
C ARG A 62 -15.52 -8.59 4.33
N ARG A 63 -14.33 -8.02 4.56
CA ARG A 63 -13.97 -6.63 4.28
C ARG A 63 -12.65 -6.58 3.52
N VAL A 64 -12.55 -5.59 2.64
CA VAL A 64 -11.33 -5.25 1.92
C VAL A 64 -11.06 -3.77 2.17
N ILE A 65 -9.85 -3.45 2.61
CA ILE A 65 -9.40 -2.09 2.88
C ILE A 65 -8.19 -1.82 1.97
N ALA A 66 -8.23 -0.73 1.20
CA ALA A 66 -7.13 -0.30 0.35
C ALA A 66 -6.56 1.03 0.87
N PHE A 67 -5.25 1.06 1.11
CA PHE A 67 -4.48 2.25 1.40
C PHE A 67 -3.66 2.58 0.16
N GLU A 68 -3.86 3.77 -0.41
CA GLU A 68 -3.14 4.23 -1.59
C GLU A 68 -2.35 5.50 -1.24
N PHE A 69 -1.08 5.55 -1.64
CA PHE A 69 -0.25 6.74 -1.48
C PHE A 69 -0.40 7.62 -2.72
N GLN A 70 -0.96 8.82 -2.55
CA GLN A 70 -1.09 9.79 -3.64
C GLN A 70 -0.16 10.98 -3.40
N SER A 71 0.78 11.20 -4.32
CA SER A 71 1.59 12.43 -4.36
C SER A 71 0.85 13.47 -5.19
N ILE A 72 0.33 14.51 -4.55
CA ILE A 72 -0.35 15.62 -5.23
C ILE A 72 0.66 16.76 -5.40
N THR A 73 1.04 17.07 -6.63
CA THR A 73 1.79 18.29 -6.94
C THR A 73 0.82 19.46 -6.99
N ILE A 74 0.82 20.32 -5.96
CA ILE A 74 0.06 21.57 -5.99
C ILE A 74 0.87 22.56 -6.82
N SER A 75 0.44 22.85 -8.05
CA SER A 75 0.96 24.00 -8.79
C SER A 75 0.42 25.27 -8.13
N SER A 76 1.30 26.00 -7.43
CA SER A 76 0.97 27.35 -6.96
C SER A 76 0.86 28.27 -8.18
N GLN A 77 -0.34 28.35 -8.75
CA GLN A 77 -0.67 29.33 -9.76
C GLN A 77 -0.67 30.69 -9.07
N LYS A 78 0.37 31.51 -9.32
CA LYS A 78 0.42 32.89 -8.84
C LYS A 78 -0.83 33.59 -9.38
N LEU A 79 -1.69 34.05 -8.47
CA LEU A 79 -2.68 35.08 -8.79
C LEU A 79 -1.88 36.30 -9.25
N SER A 80 -1.93 36.58 -10.55
CA SER A 80 -1.52 37.86 -11.11
C SER A 80 -2.53 38.91 -10.64
N GLU A 81 -2.04 39.87 -9.85
CA GLU A 81 -2.71 41.13 -9.49
C GLU A 81 -3.05 41.97 -10.73
#